data_AF-A0A7J4SQV1-F1
#
_entry.id   AF-A0A7J4SQV1-F1
#
_cell.length_a   1.000
_cell.length_b   1.000
_cell.length_c   1.000
_cell.angle_alpha   90.00
_cell.angle_beta   90.00
_cell.angle_gamma   90.00
#
_symmetry.space_group_name_H-M   'P 1'
#
loop_
_entity.id
_entity.type
_entity.pdbx_description
1 polymer ?
#
loop_
_entity_poly.entity_id
_entity_poly.type
_entity_poly.pdbx_seq_one_letter_code
_entity_poly.pdbx_strand_id
1 'polypeptide(L)'
;MKHLAEAVTLSARKSAIDSLIGQAFPLAMKVTGLDRTIGPGLSKKLLFGTTVIATSALLGEVEMRLGNDQQPPSMGQALDLPVKITGWNFAHGRPILEVALD
;
A
#
# COMPACT_ATOMS: atom_id res chain seq x y z
N MET A 1 10.04 2.80 33.10
CA MET A 1 9.37 3.78 32.21
C MET A 1 9.71 3.45 30.75
N LYS A 2 9.01 2.49 30.11
CA LYS A 2 9.29 2.10 28.70
C LYS A 2 8.05 1.65 27.89
N HIS A 3 6.84 2.08 28.27
CA HIS A 3 5.62 1.72 27.52
C HIS A 3 4.82 2.91 26.97
N LEU A 4 5.24 4.16 27.27
CA LEU A 4 4.54 5.35 26.79
C LEU A 4 4.99 5.78 25.37
N ALA A 5 6.20 5.39 24.94
CA ALA A 5 6.75 5.75 23.63
C ALA A 5 6.29 4.80 22.50
N GLU A 6 6.01 3.52 22.79
CA GLU A 6 5.37 2.59 21.83
C GLU A 6 3.90 2.93 21.61
N ALA A 7 3.30 3.67 22.53
CA ALA A 7 1.98 4.27 22.42
C ALA A 7 2.02 5.71 21.89
N VAL A 8 3.03 6.10 21.08
CA VAL A 8 2.76 7.06 19.99
C VAL A 8 1.78 6.34 19.09
N THR A 9 0.52 6.59 19.40
CA THR A 9 -0.50 5.56 19.47
C THR A 9 -0.72 4.88 18.13
N LEU A 10 -1.06 3.58 18.14
CA LEU A 10 -1.64 2.91 16.98
C LEU A 10 -2.77 3.77 16.35
N SER A 11 -3.48 4.55 17.19
CA SER A 11 -4.46 5.56 16.75
C SER A 11 -3.86 6.79 16.06
N ALA A 12 -2.71 7.31 16.48
CA ALA A 12 -2.01 8.38 15.78
C ALA A 12 -1.49 7.92 14.41
N ARG A 13 -0.95 6.69 14.33
CA ARG A 13 -0.56 6.08 13.05
C ARG A 13 -1.76 5.90 12.12
N LYS A 14 -2.86 5.35 12.64
CA LYS A 14 -4.09 5.18 11.88
C LYS A 14 -4.66 6.53 11.43
N SER A 15 -4.71 7.52 12.31
CA SER A 15 -5.17 8.88 11.98
C SER A 15 -4.30 9.54 10.91
N ALA A 16 -2.98 9.33 10.94
CA ALA A 16 -2.08 9.82 9.90
C ALA A 16 -2.35 9.12 8.56
N ILE A 17 -2.52 7.79 8.56
CA ILE A 17 -2.90 7.04 7.37
C ILE A 17 -4.25 7.51 6.81
N ASP A 18 -5.25 7.67 7.68
CA ASP A 18 -6.59 8.12 7.31
C ASP A 18 -6.56 9.52 6.67
N SER A 19 -5.66 10.41 7.13
CA SER A 19 -5.48 11.75 6.54
C SER A 19 -4.87 11.73 5.13
N LEU A 20 -4.17 10.65 4.77
CA LEU A 20 -3.56 10.46 3.44
C LEU A 20 -4.52 9.80 2.44
N ILE A 21 -5.68 9.31 2.90
CA ILE A 21 -6.70 8.74 2.01
C ILE A 21 -7.12 9.80 1.00
N GLY A 22 -7.12 9.43 -0.28
CA GLY A 22 -7.53 10.35 -1.34
C GLY A 22 -6.40 11.24 -1.88
N GLN A 23 -5.28 11.39 -1.15
CA GLN A 23 -4.16 12.25 -1.53
C GLN A 23 -3.03 11.45 -2.18
N ALA A 24 -2.37 12.06 -3.16
CA ALA A 24 -1.14 11.53 -3.73
C ALA A 24 0.06 11.99 -2.90
N PHE A 25 0.98 11.09 -2.58
CA PHE A 25 2.21 11.40 -1.85
C PHE A 25 3.34 10.45 -2.25
N PRO A 26 4.61 10.89 -2.20
CA PRO A 26 5.74 10.01 -2.46
C PRO A 26 5.87 8.96 -1.35
N LEU A 27 6.11 7.71 -1.72
CA LEU A 27 6.29 6.61 -0.78
C LEU A 27 7.45 5.71 -1.18
N ALA A 28 8.46 5.67 -0.32
CA ALA A 28 9.50 4.67 -0.36
C ALA A 28 9.03 3.35 0.29
N MET A 29 9.25 2.24 -0.40
CA MET A 29 8.87 0.89 0.04
C MET A 29 9.79 -0.18 -0.56
N LYS A 30 9.77 -1.38 0.04
CA LYS A 30 10.51 -2.55 -0.45
C LYS A 30 9.55 -3.70 -0.72
N VAL A 31 9.65 -4.31 -1.90
CA VAL A 31 8.80 -5.44 -2.30
C VAL A 31 9.14 -6.68 -1.47
N THR A 32 8.12 -7.25 -0.83
CA THR A 32 8.21 -8.44 0.03
C THR A 32 7.32 -9.58 -0.46
N GLY A 33 6.43 -9.35 -1.42
CA GLY A 33 5.60 -10.39 -2.03
C GLY A 33 4.91 -9.92 -3.30
N LEU A 34 4.47 -10.88 -4.10
CA LEU A 34 3.64 -10.65 -5.29
C LEU A 34 2.50 -11.66 -5.28
N ASP A 35 1.30 -11.19 -5.62
CA ASP A 35 0.11 -12.02 -5.77
C ASP A 35 -0.74 -11.54 -6.96
N ARG A 36 -1.73 -12.31 -7.37
CA ARG A 36 -2.66 -11.93 -8.43
C ARG A 36 -3.80 -11.08 -7.87
N THR A 37 -4.08 -9.95 -8.52
CA THR A 37 -5.18 -9.08 -8.11
C THR A 37 -6.53 -9.71 -8.46
N ILE A 38 -7.27 -10.13 -7.45
CA ILE A 38 -8.61 -10.73 -7.57
C ILE A 38 -9.58 -10.13 -6.55
N GLY A 39 -10.88 -10.12 -6.87
CA GLY A 39 -11.92 -9.72 -5.93
C GLY A 39 -13.08 -8.94 -6.54
N PRO A 40 -14.24 -8.91 -5.87
CA PRO A 40 -15.40 -8.14 -6.29
C PRO A 40 -15.15 -6.63 -6.15
N GLY A 41 -15.75 -5.82 -7.03
CA GLY A 41 -15.67 -4.35 -6.98
C GLY A 41 -14.38 -3.74 -7.53
N LEU A 42 -13.46 -4.56 -8.05
CA LEU A 42 -12.26 -4.07 -8.75
C LEU A 42 -12.60 -3.57 -10.15
N SER A 43 -11.90 -2.53 -10.60
CA SER A 43 -11.97 -2.10 -11.99
C SER A 43 -11.41 -3.19 -12.91
N LYS A 44 -11.93 -3.27 -14.15
CA LYS A 44 -11.43 -4.23 -15.15
C LYS A 44 -9.93 -4.06 -15.45
N LYS A 45 -9.37 -2.86 -15.24
CA LYS A 45 -7.94 -2.58 -15.46
C LYS A 45 -7.05 -3.28 -14.43
N LEU A 46 -7.53 -3.38 -13.18
CA LEU A 46 -6.78 -3.99 -12.08
C LEU A 46 -7.03 -5.49 -11.96
N LEU A 47 -8.21 -5.95 -12.41
CA LEU A 47 -8.56 -7.37 -12.33
C LEU A 47 -7.54 -8.21 -13.10
N PHE A 48 -7.08 -9.28 -12.45
CA PHE A 48 -6.04 -10.19 -12.93
C PHE A 48 -4.65 -9.59 -13.12
N GLY A 49 -4.46 -8.32 -12.76
CA GLY A 49 -3.15 -7.70 -12.65
C GLY A 49 -2.35 -8.23 -11.46
N THR A 50 -1.40 -7.44 -10.99
CA THR A 50 -0.51 -7.84 -9.90
C THR A 50 -0.79 -7.04 -8.64
N THR A 51 -0.92 -7.74 -7.50
CA THR A 51 -0.90 -7.14 -6.17
C THR A 51 0.51 -7.29 -5.63
N VAL A 52 1.16 -6.16 -5.39
CA VAL A 52 2.51 -6.08 -4.82
C VAL A 52 2.37 -5.90 -3.31
N ILE A 53 2.90 -6.83 -2.53
CA ILE A 53 3.05 -6.67 -1.09
C ILE A 53 4.39 -6.01 -0.84
N ALA A 54 4.39 -4.91 -0.09
CA ALA A 54 5.59 -4.15 0.20
C ALA A 54 5.59 -3.63 1.63
N THR A 55 6.77 -3.32 2.16
CA THR A 55 6.94 -2.68 3.47
C THR A 55 7.48 -1.27 3.32
N SER A 56 6.84 -0.31 4.01
CA SER A 56 7.26 1.08 4.14
C SER A 56 7.45 1.46 5.61
N ALA A 57 8.40 2.35 5.88
CA ALA A 57 8.59 2.91 7.22
C ALA A 57 7.35 3.70 7.70
N LEU A 58 6.71 4.44 6.79
CA LEU A 58 5.57 5.30 7.11
C LEU A 58 4.32 4.47 7.39
N LEU A 59 3.95 3.59 6.46
CA LEU A 59 2.66 2.89 6.46
C LEU A 59 2.73 1.46 7.03
N GLY A 60 3.92 0.90 7.24
CA GLY A 60 4.08 -0.52 7.53
C GLY A 60 3.92 -1.37 6.28
N GLU A 61 3.26 -2.53 6.40
CA GLU A 61 2.99 -3.41 5.26
C GLU A 61 1.80 -2.89 4.45
N VAL A 62 1.94 -2.87 3.12
CA VAL A 62 0.97 -2.29 2.17
C VAL A 62 0.73 -3.23 0.99
N GLU A 63 -0.40 -3.05 0.32
CA GLU A 63 -0.73 -3.72 -0.93
C GLU A 63 -0.86 -2.70 -2.04
N MET A 64 -0.03 -2.77 -3.09
CA MET A 64 -0.14 -1.92 -4.26
C MET A 64 -0.73 -2.71 -5.43
N ARG A 65 -1.79 -2.20 -6.05
CA ARG A 65 -2.43 -2.84 -7.20
C ARG A 65 -1.88 -2.26 -8.49
N LEU A 66 -1.41 -3.14 -9.36
CA LEU A 66 -0.93 -2.84 -10.69
C LEU A 66 -1.86 -3.47 -11.73
N GLY A 67 -2.12 -2.73 -12.81
CA GLY A 67 -2.86 -3.23 -13.96
C GLY A 67 -2.05 -4.24 -14.79
N ASN A 68 -2.73 -4.95 -15.70
CA ASN A 68 -2.07 -5.92 -16.61
C ASN A 68 -1.10 -5.27 -17.61
N ASP A 69 -1.27 -3.97 -17.83
CA ASP A 69 -0.44 -3.12 -18.69
C ASP A 69 0.82 -2.61 -17.98
N GLN A 70 0.96 -2.86 -16.68
CA GLN A 70 2.10 -2.42 -15.89
C GLN A 70 3.04 -3.59 -15.60
N GLN A 71 4.34 -3.37 -15.79
CA GLN A 71 5.35 -4.36 -15.48
C GLN A 71 5.44 -4.56 -13.96
N PRO A 72 5.25 -5.79 -13.44
CA PRO A 72 5.43 -6.06 -12.03
C PRO A 72 6.88 -5.83 -11.59
N PRO A 73 7.11 -5.30 -10.38
CA PRO A 73 8.44 -5.19 -9.82
C PRO A 73 8.98 -6.56 -9.43
N SER A 74 10.29 -6.64 -9.21
CA SER A 74 10.95 -7.85 -8.70
C SER A 74 10.88 -7.95 -7.19
N MET A 75 10.93 -9.17 -6.67
CA MET A 75 11.07 -9.41 -5.23
C MET A 75 12.31 -8.72 -4.65
N GLY A 76 12.16 -8.04 -3.52
CA GLY A 76 13.23 -7.31 -2.87
C GLY A 76 13.57 -5.95 -3.49
N GLN A 77 12.96 -5.59 -4.63
CA GLN A 77 13.15 -4.29 -5.28
C GLN A 77 12.72 -3.15 -4.35
N ALA A 78 13.54 -2.10 -4.29
CA ALA A 78 13.16 -0.83 -3.69
C ALA A 78 12.34 -0.01 -4.69
N LEU A 79 11.24 0.54 -4.22
CA LEU A 79 10.34 1.38 -4.97
C LEU A 79 10.26 2.74 -4.26
N ASP A 80 10.33 3.82 -5.03
CA ASP A 80 10.09 5.18 -4.55
C ASP A 80 9.27 5.90 -5.62
N LEU A 81 7.97 6.03 -5.37
CA LEU A 81 7.03 6.62 -6.33
C LEU A 81 5.84 7.29 -5.64
N PRO A 82 5.16 8.24 -6.31
CA PRO A 82 3.89 8.77 -5.87
C PRO A 82 2.79 7.70 -5.84
N VAL A 83 2.10 7.58 -4.72
CA VAL A 83 1.00 6.66 -4.52
C VAL A 83 -0.21 7.37 -3.92
N LYS A 84 -1.36 6.73 -4.06
CA LYS A 84 -2.61 7.13 -3.41
C LYS A 84 -3.19 5.95 -2.64
N ILE A 85 -3.65 6.19 -1.42
CA ILE A 85 -4.42 5.19 -0.67
C ILE A 85 -5.85 5.18 -1.22
N THR A 86 -6.28 4.05 -1.77
CA THR A 86 -7.60 3.86 -2.39
C THR A 86 -8.53 2.98 -1.58
N GLY A 87 -8.01 2.29 -0.56
CA GLY A 87 -8.84 1.48 0.33
C GLY A 87 -8.04 0.77 1.42
N TRP A 88 -8.70 -0.20 2.04
CA TRP A 88 -8.13 -1.00 3.12
C TRP A 88 -8.44 -2.49 2.93
N ASN A 89 -7.40 -3.32 3.01
CA ASN A 89 -7.58 -4.76 3.13
C ASN A 89 -7.77 -5.12 4.61
N PHE A 90 -9.04 -5.31 5.01
CA PHE A 90 -9.39 -5.61 6.40
C PHE A 90 -8.94 -7.00 6.85
N ALA A 91 -8.78 -7.97 5.94
CA ALA A 91 -8.36 -9.31 6.29
C ALA A 91 -6.89 -9.35 6.73
N HIS A 92 -6.04 -8.54 6.10
CA HIS A 92 -4.61 -8.48 6.39
C HIS A 92 -4.19 -7.21 7.16
N GLY A 93 -5.08 -6.25 7.34
CA GLY A 93 -4.79 -5.00 8.05
C GLY A 93 -3.84 -4.06 7.29
N ARG A 94 -3.93 -4.05 5.96
CA ARG A 94 -3.02 -3.30 5.07
C ARG A 94 -3.76 -2.22 4.29
N PRO A 95 -3.20 -1.01 4.13
CA PRO A 95 -3.72 -0.04 3.18
C PRO A 95 -3.49 -0.54 1.74
N ILE A 96 -4.46 -0.27 0.89
CA ILE A 96 -4.40 -0.56 -0.54
C ILE A 96 -3.99 0.72 -1.28
N LEU A 97 -2.95 0.60 -2.09
CA LEU A 97 -2.32 1.66 -2.85
C LEU A 97 -2.55 1.48 -4.34
N GLU A 98 -2.62 2.60 -5.05
CA GLU A 98 -2.48 2.68 -6.49
C GLU A 98 -1.41 3.72 -6.83
N VAL A 99 -0.74 3.56 -7.97
CA VAL A 99 0.20 4.56 -8.48
C VAL A 99 -0.59 5.83 -8.79
N ALA A 100 -0.13 6.96 -8.25
CA ALA A 100 -0.66 8.26 -8.64
C ALA A 100 0.03 8.66 -9.94
N LEU A 101 -0.59 8.30 -11.08
CA LEU A 101 -0.21 8.81 -12.39
C LEU A 101 -0.85 10.20 -12.52
N ASP A 102 -0.04 11.21 -12.84
CA ASP A 102 -0.51 12.56 -13.18
C ASP A 102 -1.44 12.56 -14.40
#